data_AF-T0NJ04-F1
#
_entry.id   AF-T0NJ04-F1
#
_cell.length_a   1.000
_cell.length_b   1.000
_cell.length_c   1.000
_cell.angle_alpha   90.00
_cell.angle_beta   90.00
_cell.angle_gamma   90.00
#
_symmetry.space_group_name_H-M   'P 1'
#
loop_
_entity.id
_entity.type
_entity.pdbx_description
1 polymer ?
#
loop_
_entity_poly.entity_id
_entity_poly.type
_entity_poly.pdbx_seq_one_letter_code
_entity_poly.pdbx_strand_id
1 'polypeptide(L)'
;MNINKNFLPVSKEDMKERQISQLDFIVITGDAYIDHPSFGTSIIGRLLEDQGFTVGIIAQPKWDNTDDFKKLGKPKYGFLISSGNIDSMVNHYTAAKKKRRDDLYSPGGKSGFRPNRAVTVYSNRAREAYKDVPIILGGIEASLRRFAHYDYWDDKIRKSILLDSKADLLIYGMGEKPIIEVANLLSYGMDVSKITSIRGTSYVTKDISSLKDYAMLPSFDEITTDKAAYAESYKIASEEQDAIRGKTLIEPYDNRYVVQNPPQFPLTTEEMDRVYKLPFTRTYHPSYEAMGGFQP
;
A
#
# COMPACT_ATOMS: atom_id res chain seq x y z
N MET A 1 24.22 -12.48 2.62
CA MET A 1 22.90 -13.12 2.43
C MET A 1 22.80 -13.59 0.99
N ASN A 2 22.34 -14.83 0.76
CA ASN A 2 22.07 -15.33 -0.59
C ASN A 2 20.78 -14.69 -1.09
N ILE A 3 20.86 -13.49 -1.67
CA ILE A 3 19.68 -12.87 -2.29
C ILE A 3 19.27 -13.75 -3.48
N ASN A 4 18.05 -14.27 -3.43
CA ASN A 4 17.60 -15.29 -4.37
C ASN A 4 17.21 -14.66 -5.71
N LYS A 5 17.81 -15.13 -6.81
CA LYS A 5 17.48 -14.67 -8.17
C LYS A 5 16.13 -15.20 -8.68
N ASN A 6 15.46 -16.08 -7.94
CA ASN A 6 14.14 -16.61 -8.26
C ASN A 6 13.04 -15.71 -7.68
N PHE A 7 11.83 -15.79 -8.24
CA PHE A 7 10.63 -15.09 -7.76
C PHE A 7 10.41 -15.18 -6.25
N LEU A 8 9.81 -14.17 -5.62
CA LEU A 8 9.37 -14.30 -4.23
C LEU A 8 8.28 -15.38 -4.10
N PRO A 9 8.19 -16.10 -2.96
CA PRO A 9 7.17 -17.11 -2.71
C PRO A 9 5.74 -16.65 -3.03
N VAL A 10 5.02 -17.45 -3.83
CA VAL A 10 3.59 -17.26 -4.14
C VAL A 10 2.71 -18.43 -3.66
N SER A 11 3.35 -19.52 -3.20
CA SER A 11 2.75 -20.75 -2.72
C SER A 11 3.42 -21.30 -1.45
N LYS A 12 2.81 -22.31 -0.81
CA LYS A 12 3.42 -23.03 0.32
C LYS A 12 4.58 -23.91 -0.13
N GLU A 13 4.58 -24.34 -1.38
CA GLU A 13 5.63 -25.14 -1.99
C GLU A 13 6.91 -24.31 -2.10
N ASP A 14 6.82 -23.07 -2.60
CA ASP A 14 7.96 -22.14 -2.65
C ASP A 14 8.56 -21.89 -1.25
N MET A 15 7.70 -21.78 -0.23
CA MET A 15 8.13 -21.62 1.16
C MET A 15 8.87 -22.86 1.66
N LYS A 16 8.38 -24.07 1.38
CA LYS A 16 9.03 -25.33 1.77
C LYS A 16 10.40 -25.48 1.11
N GLU A 17 10.50 -25.19 -0.19
CA GLU A 17 11.77 -25.23 -0.93
C GLU A 17 12.83 -24.29 -0.33
N ARG A 18 12.40 -23.16 0.23
CA ARG A 18 13.26 -22.17 0.90
C ARG A 18 13.40 -22.39 2.41
N GLN A 19 12.82 -23.47 2.95
CA GLN A 19 12.82 -23.76 4.38
C GLN A 19 12.21 -22.63 5.23
N ILE A 20 11.23 -21.92 4.67
CA ILE A 20 10.49 -20.85 5.35
C ILE A 20 9.25 -21.45 5.99
N SER A 21 9.21 -21.51 7.32
CA SER A 21 8.03 -21.96 8.06
C SER A 21 6.95 -20.88 8.15
N GLN A 22 7.36 -19.62 8.26
CA GLN A 22 6.49 -18.45 8.37
C GLN A 22 7.15 -17.26 7.67
N LEU A 23 6.36 -16.50 6.90
CA LEU A 23 6.82 -15.28 6.25
C LEU A 23 6.78 -14.11 7.24
N ASP A 24 7.75 -13.20 7.13
CA ASP A 24 7.76 -11.96 7.90
C ASP A 24 6.69 -10.99 7.39
N PHE A 25 6.63 -10.82 6.07
CA PHE A 25 5.64 -10.00 5.38
C PHE A 25 4.95 -10.74 4.25
N ILE A 26 3.70 -10.39 4.01
CA ILE A 26 2.98 -10.81 2.79
C ILE A 26 2.49 -9.56 2.07
N VAL A 27 2.90 -9.41 0.80
CA VAL A 27 2.41 -8.34 -0.06
C VAL A 27 1.17 -8.81 -0.82
N ILE A 28 0.08 -8.06 -0.70
CA ILE A 28 -1.16 -8.28 -1.46
C ILE A 28 -1.27 -7.17 -2.49
N THR A 29 -1.37 -7.54 -3.77
CA THR A 29 -1.40 -6.58 -4.87
C THR A 29 -2.56 -6.81 -5.83
N GLY A 30 -3.05 -5.73 -6.42
CA GLY A 30 -4.05 -5.78 -7.48
C GLY A 30 -3.49 -6.14 -8.85
N ASP A 31 -2.18 -6.08 -9.06
CA ASP A 31 -1.52 -6.47 -10.32
C ASP A 31 -1.17 -7.97 -10.33
N ALA A 32 -0.96 -8.53 -11.52
CA ALA A 32 -0.22 -9.76 -11.68
C ALA A 32 1.19 -9.62 -11.06
N TYR A 33 1.76 -10.72 -10.55
CA TYR A 33 3.10 -10.68 -10.00
C TYR A 33 4.15 -10.59 -11.11
N ILE A 34 4.76 -9.41 -11.22
CA ILE A 34 5.84 -9.11 -12.16
C ILE A 34 7.04 -8.65 -11.38
N ASP A 35 8.05 -9.49 -11.29
CA ASP A 35 9.25 -9.23 -10.51
C ASP A 35 10.24 -8.39 -11.32
N HIS A 36 9.87 -7.12 -11.53
CA HIS A 36 10.61 -6.13 -12.31
C HIS A 36 10.67 -4.80 -11.55
N PRO A 37 11.76 -4.02 -11.64
CA PRO A 37 11.93 -2.74 -10.93
C PRO A 37 10.96 -1.63 -11.37
N SER A 38 10.09 -1.87 -12.36
CA SER A 38 9.01 -0.94 -12.73
C SER A 38 7.71 -1.18 -11.94
N PHE A 39 7.69 -2.17 -11.04
CA PHE A 39 6.53 -2.52 -10.23
C PHE A 39 6.83 -2.25 -8.76
N GLY A 40 6.06 -1.34 -8.15
CA GLY A 40 6.27 -0.95 -6.75
C GLY A 40 6.17 -2.14 -5.78
N THR A 41 5.25 -3.07 -6.04
CA THR A 41 5.12 -4.34 -5.29
C THR A 41 6.45 -5.10 -5.23
N SER A 42 7.14 -5.19 -6.36
CA SER A 42 8.38 -5.96 -6.50
C SER A 42 9.57 -5.21 -5.90
N ILE A 43 9.63 -3.88 -6.06
CA ILE A 43 10.61 -3.04 -5.35
C ILE A 43 10.52 -3.29 -3.85
N ILE A 44 9.33 -3.16 -3.27
CA ILE A 44 9.13 -3.30 -1.82
C ILE A 44 9.46 -4.72 -1.34
N GLY A 45 9.01 -5.74 -2.07
CA GLY A 45 9.29 -7.13 -1.72
C GLY A 45 10.78 -7.46 -1.76
N ARG A 46 11.49 -7.06 -2.83
CA ARG A 46 12.93 -7.29 -2.98
C ARG A 46 13.76 -6.48 -2.00
N LEU A 47 13.32 -5.26 -1.70
CA LEU A 47 14.00 -4.40 -0.73
C LEU A 47 13.93 -5.01 0.68
N LEU A 48 12.77 -5.54 1.08
CA LEU A 48 12.63 -6.24 2.35
C LEU A 48 13.44 -7.55 2.39
N GLU A 49 13.48 -8.32 1.30
CA GLU A 49 14.33 -9.52 1.19
C GLU A 49 15.82 -9.17 1.33
N ASP A 50 16.27 -8.07 0.72
CA ASP A 50 17.63 -7.54 0.85
C ASP A 50 17.96 -7.09 2.29
N GLN A 51 16.97 -6.63 3.06
CA GLN A 51 17.10 -6.36 4.49
C GLN A 51 17.05 -7.62 5.37
N GLY A 52 16.88 -8.82 4.77
CA GLY A 52 16.89 -10.09 5.48
C GLY A 52 15.52 -10.60 5.92
N PHE A 53 14.42 -9.95 5.50
CA PHE A 53 13.07 -10.40 5.79
C PHE A 53 12.59 -11.43 4.76
N THR A 54 11.79 -12.39 5.21
CA THR A 54 11.08 -13.32 4.33
C THR A 54 9.77 -12.70 3.82
N VAL A 55 9.59 -12.63 2.51
CA VAL A 55 8.44 -11.96 1.88
C VAL A 55 7.74 -12.89 0.90
N GLY A 56 6.41 -12.94 0.93
CA GLY A 56 5.61 -13.64 -0.08
C GLY A 56 4.61 -12.72 -0.78
N ILE A 57 4.16 -13.11 -1.96
CA ILE A 57 3.25 -12.33 -2.80
C ILE A 57 1.91 -13.04 -2.99
N ILE A 58 0.84 -12.32 -2.72
CA ILE A 58 -0.53 -12.69 -3.08
C ILE A 58 -1.00 -11.69 -4.14
N ALA A 59 -0.78 -12.03 -5.40
CA ALA A 59 -1.24 -11.25 -6.54
C ALA A 59 -2.68 -11.61 -6.89
N GLN A 60 -3.52 -10.59 -7.06
CA GLN A 60 -4.91 -10.71 -7.54
C GLN A 60 -5.74 -11.77 -6.81
N PRO A 61 -5.79 -11.75 -5.46
CA PRO A 61 -6.60 -12.71 -4.73
C PRO A 61 -8.08 -12.54 -5.07
N LYS A 62 -8.79 -13.66 -5.21
CA LYS A 62 -10.25 -13.65 -5.20
C LYS A 62 -10.76 -13.12 -3.86
N TRP A 63 -11.76 -12.24 -3.93
CA TRP A 63 -12.25 -11.49 -2.77
C TRP A 63 -13.71 -11.83 -2.40
N ASP A 64 -14.26 -12.89 -2.98
CA ASP A 64 -15.55 -13.46 -2.58
C ASP A 64 -15.47 -14.14 -1.20
N ASN A 65 -14.32 -14.72 -0.87
CA ASN A 65 -14.01 -15.31 0.44
C ASN A 65 -12.57 -14.97 0.92
N THR A 66 -12.10 -15.64 1.97
CA THR A 66 -10.77 -15.40 2.59
C THR A 66 -9.67 -16.38 2.20
N ASP A 67 -9.96 -17.38 1.38
CA ASP A 67 -9.07 -18.54 1.17
C ASP A 67 -7.76 -18.12 0.50
N ASP A 68 -7.84 -17.27 -0.53
CA ASP A 68 -6.65 -16.72 -1.20
C ASP A 68 -5.79 -15.89 -0.24
N PHE A 69 -6.39 -15.19 0.73
CA PHE A 69 -5.69 -14.40 1.75
C PHE A 69 -5.02 -15.28 2.82
N LYS A 70 -5.41 -16.56 2.92
CA LYS A 70 -4.84 -17.54 3.84
C LYS A 70 -3.78 -18.44 3.20
N LYS A 71 -3.65 -18.44 1.87
CA LYS A 71 -2.82 -19.40 1.12
C LYS A 71 -1.36 -19.47 1.58
N LEU A 72 -0.77 -18.34 1.97
CA LEU A 72 0.61 -18.26 2.47
C LEU A 72 0.73 -18.39 3.99
N GLY A 73 -0.39 -18.50 4.71
CA GLY A 73 -0.44 -18.50 6.17
C GLY A 73 -0.41 -17.10 6.78
N LYS A 74 -0.24 -17.05 8.11
CA LYS A 74 -0.18 -15.81 8.89
C LYS A 74 1.23 -15.20 8.80
N PRO A 75 1.40 -13.95 8.33
CA PRO A 75 2.70 -13.30 8.37
C PRO A 75 3.06 -12.91 9.81
N LYS A 76 4.36 -12.80 10.10
CA LYS A 76 4.85 -12.46 11.44
C LYS A 76 4.63 -10.99 11.77
N TYR A 77 4.90 -10.08 10.84
CA TYR A 77 4.89 -8.64 11.09
C TYR A 77 3.75 -7.90 10.41
N GLY A 78 3.31 -8.30 9.21
CA GLY A 78 2.17 -7.62 8.60
C GLY A 78 1.83 -8.00 7.16
N PHE A 79 0.65 -7.55 6.74
CA PHE A 79 0.25 -7.48 5.34
C PHE A 79 0.59 -6.11 4.76
N LEU A 80 1.21 -6.10 3.59
CA LEU A 80 1.49 -4.90 2.81
C LEU A 80 0.51 -4.86 1.62
N ILE A 81 -0.39 -3.90 1.57
CA ILE A 81 -1.51 -3.92 0.61
C ILE A 81 -1.44 -2.73 -0.36
N SER A 82 -1.51 -3.03 -1.65
CA SER A 82 -1.54 -2.04 -2.73
C SER A 82 -2.57 -2.43 -3.80
N SER A 83 -3.14 -1.44 -4.50
CA SER A 83 -3.94 -1.68 -5.70
C SER A 83 -3.09 -2.10 -6.90
N GLY A 84 -1.75 -2.03 -6.80
CA GLY A 84 -0.83 -2.21 -7.91
C GLY A 84 -0.30 -0.87 -8.44
N ASN A 85 0.10 -0.85 -9.72
CA ASN A 85 0.67 0.30 -10.41
C ASN A 85 -0.38 1.36 -10.79
N ILE A 86 -1.66 1.04 -10.67
CA ILE A 86 -2.76 1.95 -11.00
C ILE A 86 -3.88 1.85 -9.95
N ASP A 87 -4.61 2.95 -9.79
CA ASP A 87 -5.85 3.00 -9.04
C ASP A 87 -6.88 2.01 -9.63
N SER A 88 -7.54 1.22 -8.78
CA SER A 88 -8.44 0.15 -9.23
C SER A 88 -9.67 0.67 -9.97
N MET A 89 -10.14 1.88 -9.67
CA MET A 89 -11.28 2.47 -10.36
C MET A 89 -10.86 2.99 -11.74
N VAL A 90 -9.70 3.65 -11.84
CA VAL A 90 -9.13 4.08 -13.14
C VAL A 90 -8.81 2.87 -14.03
N ASN A 91 -8.43 1.74 -13.44
CA ASN A 91 -8.20 0.48 -14.15
C ASN A 91 -9.49 -0.11 -14.74
N HIS A 92 -10.61 -0.01 -14.01
CA HIS A 92 -11.88 -0.59 -14.47
C HIS A 92 -12.72 0.36 -15.33
N TYR A 93 -12.49 1.67 -15.24
CA TYR A 93 -13.34 2.65 -15.89
C TYR A 93 -12.53 3.72 -16.63
N THR A 94 -13.09 4.23 -17.72
CA THR A 94 -12.60 5.45 -18.37
C THR A 94 -13.03 6.68 -17.57
N ALA A 95 -12.41 7.84 -17.86
CA ALA A 95 -12.84 9.12 -17.28
C ALA A 95 -14.32 9.44 -17.53
N ALA A 96 -14.92 8.89 -18.60
CA ALA A 96 -16.35 9.00 -18.90
C ALA A 96 -17.21 7.91 -18.21
N LYS A 97 -16.71 7.27 -17.14
CA LYS A 97 -17.36 6.20 -16.38
C LYS A 97 -17.76 4.96 -17.20
N LYS A 98 -17.14 4.73 -18.38
CA LYS A 98 -17.36 3.52 -19.17
C LYS A 98 -16.46 2.39 -18.69
N LYS A 99 -17.02 1.19 -18.50
CA LYS A 99 -16.23 0.01 -18.10
C LYS A 99 -15.22 -0.36 -19.18
N ARG A 100 -13.97 -0.55 -18.80
CA ARG A 100 -12.90 -1.08 -19.65
C ARG A 100 -13.06 -2.61 -19.78
N ARG A 101 -12.73 -3.14 -20.95
CA ARG A 101 -12.79 -4.59 -21.22
C ARG A 101 -11.49 -5.28 -20.84
N ASP A 102 -10.40 -4.54 -20.93
CA ASP A 102 -9.04 -5.04 -20.77
C ASP A 102 -8.40 -4.46 -19.50
N ASP A 103 -7.46 -5.20 -18.95
CA ASP A 103 -6.64 -4.82 -17.80
C ASP A 103 -5.19 -5.17 -18.10
N LEU A 104 -4.39 -4.14 -18.42
CA LEU A 104 -2.99 -4.27 -18.81
C LEU A 104 -2.10 -4.81 -17.69
N TYR A 105 -2.57 -4.80 -16.44
CA TYR A 105 -1.83 -5.30 -15.29
C TYR A 105 -2.28 -6.71 -14.87
N SER A 106 -3.12 -7.36 -15.68
CA SER A 106 -3.63 -8.71 -15.46
C SER A 106 -3.10 -9.71 -16.49
N PRO A 107 -3.06 -11.02 -16.17
CA PRO A 107 -2.62 -12.04 -17.11
C PRO A 107 -3.46 -12.04 -18.40
N GLY A 108 -2.78 -12.05 -19.54
CA GLY A 108 -3.39 -12.01 -20.87
C GLY A 108 -4.22 -10.75 -21.16
N GLY A 109 -4.02 -9.65 -20.41
CA GLY A 109 -4.77 -8.40 -20.57
C GLY A 109 -6.24 -8.48 -20.13
N LYS A 110 -6.63 -9.55 -19.43
CA LYS A 110 -8.03 -9.84 -19.10
C LYS A 110 -8.49 -9.07 -17.86
N SER A 111 -9.67 -8.46 -17.93
CA SER A 111 -10.29 -7.83 -16.76
C SER A 111 -10.92 -8.86 -15.79
N GLY A 112 -11.24 -8.39 -14.57
CA GLY A 112 -11.99 -9.18 -13.58
C GLY A 112 -11.14 -9.81 -12.45
N PHE A 113 -9.83 -9.56 -12.43
CA PHE A 113 -8.92 -10.08 -11.40
C PHE A 113 -8.71 -9.13 -10.20
N ARG A 114 -9.30 -7.94 -10.24
CA ARG A 114 -9.21 -6.93 -9.18
C ARG A 114 -10.61 -6.43 -8.82
N PRO A 115 -10.91 -6.11 -7.55
CA PRO A 115 -12.14 -5.42 -7.18
C PRO A 115 -12.01 -3.90 -7.38
N ASN A 116 -13.15 -3.22 -7.49
CA ASN A 116 -13.22 -1.78 -7.28
C ASN A 116 -12.78 -1.44 -5.85
N ARG A 117 -11.96 -0.40 -5.68
CA ARG A 117 -11.40 0.02 -4.38
C ARG A 117 -10.61 -1.13 -3.73
N ALA A 118 -9.70 -1.68 -4.52
CA ALA A 118 -8.94 -2.87 -4.20
C ALA A 118 -8.26 -2.81 -2.83
N VAL A 119 -7.66 -1.67 -2.47
CA VAL A 119 -6.98 -1.52 -1.17
C VAL A 119 -7.95 -1.75 -0.01
N THR A 120 -9.14 -1.13 -0.05
CA THR A 120 -10.17 -1.32 0.98
C THR A 120 -10.68 -2.76 1.03
N VAL A 121 -10.99 -3.35 -0.13
CA VAL A 121 -11.52 -4.72 -0.21
C VAL A 121 -10.48 -5.73 0.31
N TYR A 122 -9.23 -5.62 -0.14
CA TYR A 122 -8.16 -6.52 0.28
C TYR A 122 -7.82 -6.35 1.77
N SER A 123 -7.85 -5.13 2.30
CA SER A 123 -7.65 -4.89 3.73
C SER A 123 -8.73 -5.57 4.58
N ASN A 124 -10.00 -5.45 4.18
CA ASN A 124 -11.10 -6.09 4.88
C ASN A 124 -10.97 -7.61 4.87
N ARG A 125 -10.60 -8.21 3.73
CA ARG A 125 -10.39 -9.66 3.62
C ARG A 125 -9.16 -10.15 4.37
N ALA A 126 -8.06 -9.40 4.35
CA ALA A 126 -6.87 -9.70 5.14
C ALA A 126 -7.19 -9.65 6.65
N ARG A 127 -7.95 -8.65 7.11
CA ARG A 127 -8.40 -8.53 8.50
C ARG A 127 -9.36 -9.65 8.91
N GLU A 128 -10.23 -10.07 8.01
CA GLU A 128 -11.13 -11.22 8.21
C GLU A 128 -10.33 -12.53 8.33
N ALA A 129 -9.31 -12.70 7.49
CA ALA A 129 -8.41 -13.86 7.52
C ALA A 129 -7.57 -13.92 8.81
N TYR A 130 -7.01 -12.79 9.24
CA TYR A 130 -6.19 -12.67 10.44
C TYR A 130 -6.43 -11.34 11.16
N LYS A 131 -7.18 -11.39 12.26
CA LYS A 131 -7.65 -10.19 12.98
C LYS A 131 -6.52 -9.35 13.59
N ASP A 132 -5.48 -10.00 14.06
CA ASP A 132 -4.40 -9.42 14.88
C ASP A 132 -3.13 -9.09 14.09
N VAL A 133 -3.14 -9.25 12.78
CA VAL A 133 -1.99 -8.94 11.92
C VAL A 133 -2.04 -7.47 11.49
N PRO A 134 -0.95 -6.70 11.64
CA PRO A 134 -0.87 -5.34 11.11
C PRO A 134 -1.14 -5.28 9.61
N ILE A 135 -1.92 -4.29 9.18
CA ILE A 135 -2.19 -3.98 7.77
C ILE A 135 -1.58 -2.62 7.46
N ILE A 136 -0.61 -2.62 6.53
CA ILE A 136 0.11 -1.43 6.09
C ILE A 136 -0.24 -1.18 4.63
N LEU A 137 -0.79 -0.01 4.33
CA LEU A 137 -1.20 0.37 2.98
C LEU A 137 -0.06 1.04 2.23
N GLY A 138 -0.05 0.90 0.91
CA GLY A 138 0.84 1.64 0.03
C GLY A 138 0.32 1.74 -1.39
N GLY A 139 1.13 2.35 -2.26
CA GLY A 139 0.80 2.53 -3.67
C GLY A 139 -0.08 3.75 -3.93
N ILE A 140 -0.43 3.93 -5.21
CA ILE A 140 -1.10 5.15 -5.71
C ILE A 140 -2.50 5.31 -5.11
N GLU A 141 -3.31 4.24 -5.09
CA GLU A 141 -4.68 4.31 -4.56
C GLU A 141 -4.72 4.70 -3.08
N ALA A 142 -3.83 4.15 -2.26
CA ALA A 142 -3.75 4.52 -0.85
C ALA A 142 -3.21 5.96 -0.70
N SER A 143 -2.13 6.29 -1.41
CA SER A 143 -1.49 7.60 -1.35
C SER A 143 -2.44 8.74 -1.72
N LEU A 144 -3.25 8.59 -2.76
CA LEU A 144 -4.16 9.67 -3.19
C LEU A 144 -5.38 9.83 -2.27
N ARG A 145 -5.62 8.89 -1.36
CA ARG A 145 -6.82 8.83 -0.50
C ARG A 145 -6.47 8.89 1.00
N ARG A 146 -5.32 9.47 1.35
CA ARG A 146 -4.81 9.59 2.74
C ARG A 146 -5.71 10.43 3.62
N PHE A 147 -6.25 11.49 3.06
CA PHE A 147 -7.21 12.37 3.69
C PHE A 147 -8.59 12.15 3.09
N ALA A 148 -9.57 12.88 3.60
CA ALA A 148 -10.85 12.96 2.94
C ALA A 148 -10.68 13.55 1.54
N HIS A 149 -11.39 12.97 0.59
CA HIS A 149 -11.18 13.24 -0.82
C HIS A 149 -12.50 13.16 -1.57
N TYR A 150 -12.63 13.97 -2.61
CA TYR A 150 -13.71 13.84 -3.56
C TYR A 150 -13.53 12.58 -4.41
N ASP A 151 -14.49 11.66 -4.30
CA ASP A 151 -14.55 10.46 -5.12
C ASP A 151 -15.43 10.73 -6.35
N TYR A 152 -14.77 10.88 -7.50
CA TYR A 152 -15.42 11.15 -8.78
C TYR A 152 -16.44 10.07 -9.18
N TRP A 153 -16.20 8.82 -8.78
CA TRP A 153 -17.01 7.68 -9.20
C TRP A 153 -18.39 7.71 -8.57
N ASP A 154 -18.43 7.94 -7.26
CA ASP A 154 -19.64 8.00 -6.45
C ASP A 154 -20.19 9.43 -6.29
N ASP A 155 -19.50 10.45 -6.80
CA ASP A 155 -19.88 11.86 -6.72
C ASP A 155 -20.11 12.33 -5.28
N LYS A 156 -19.14 12.05 -4.39
CA LYS A 156 -19.21 12.42 -2.97
C LYS A 156 -17.83 12.55 -2.34
N ILE A 157 -17.77 13.24 -1.21
CA ILE A 157 -16.57 13.24 -0.37
C ILE A 157 -16.55 11.96 0.47
N ARG A 158 -15.44 11.23 0.39
CA ARG A 158 -15.16 10.03 1.18
C ARG A 158 -14.17 10.36 2.27
N LYS A 159 -14.20 9.57 3.35
CA LYS A 159 -13.22 9.65 4.43
C LYS A 159 -11.86 9.15 3.95
N SER A 160 -10.83 9.39 4.75
CA SER A 160 -9.51 8.76 4.60
C SER A 160 -9.62 7.25 4.41
N ILE A 161 -8.81 6.69 3.51
CA ILE A 161 -8.76 5.26 3.26
C ILE A 161 -8.33 4.47 4.51
N LEU A 162 -7.58 5.06 5.44
CA LEU A 162 -7.25 4.43 6.72
C LEU A 162 -8.50 4.14 7.55
N LEU A 163 -9.48 5.04 7.52
CA LEU A 163 -10.75 4.88 8.23
C LEU A 163 -11.66 3.87 7.52
N ASP A 164 -11.74 3.93 6.20
CA ASP A 164 -12.59 3.04 5.38
C ASP A 164 -12.08 1.58 5.39
N SER A 165 -10.76 1.39 5.38
CA SER A 165 -10.11 0.06 5.35
C SER A 165 -9.79 -0.54 6.71
N LYS A 166 -9.77 0.29 7.77
CA LYS A 166 -9.29 -0.09 9.11
C LYS A 166 -7.86 -0.66 9.10
N ALA A 167 -7.03 -0.14 8.20
CA ALA A 167 -5.60 -0.40 8.22
C ALA A 167 -4.91 0.36 9.35
N ASP A 168 -3.76 -0.14 9.79
CA ASP A 168 -3.05 0.36 10.95
C ASP A 168 -2.09 1.51 10.58
N LEU A 169 -1.52 1.44 9.37
CA LEU A 169 -0.56 2.41 8.85
C LEU A 169 -0.71 2.56 7.34
N LEU A 170 -0.36 3.72 6.80
CA LEU A 170 -0.28 3.97 5.37
C LEU A 170 1.06 4.61 5.05
N ILE A 171 1.78 4.04 4.08
CA ILE A 171 3.02 4.59 3.53
C ILE A 171 2.68 5.31 2.21
N TYR A 172 3.19 6.52 2.04
CA TYR A 172 2.86 7.37 0.90
C TYR A 172 4.07 7.98 0.21
N GLY A 173 3.91 8.25 -1.08
CA GLY A 173 5.04 8.68 -1.92
C GLY A 173 6.00 7.51 -2.14
N MET A 174 7.31 7.79 -2.08
CA MET A 174 8.36 6.78 -2.18
C MET A 174 8.39 5.92 -0.90
N GLY A 175 8.09 4.63 -1.06
CA GLY A 175 7.90 3.70 0.05
C GLY A 175 9.18 3.04 0.56
N GLU A 176 10.30 3.19 -0.15
CA GLU A 176 11.53 2.43 0.04
C GLU A 176 12.19 2.66 1.41
N LYS A 177 12.38 3.92 1.81
CA LYS A 177 12.89 4.24 3.16
C LYS A 177 11.90 3.90 4.27
N PRO A 178 10.63 4.37 4.23
CA PRO A 178 9.71 4.15 5.35
C PRO A 178 9.38 2.67 5.55
N ILE A 179 9.31 1.83 4.51
CA ILE A 179 9.04 0.41 4.72
C ILE A 179 10.16 -0.31 5.49
N ILE A 180 11.42 0.08 5.25
CA ILE A 180 12.56 -0.47 5.99
C ILE A 180 12.48 -0.05 7.45
N GLU A 181 12.21 1.24 7.72
CA GLU A 181 12.06 1.75 9.09
C GLU A 181 10.90 1.05 9.82
N VAL A 182 9.74 0.91 9.18
CA VAL A 182 8.59 0.17 9.72
C VAL A 182 8.95 -1.28 10.02
N ALA A 183 9.57 -1.97 9.06
CA ALA A 183 9.91 -3.38 9.20
C ALA A 183 10.90 -3.62 10.34
N ASN A 184 11.92 -2.76 10.48
CA ASN A 184 12.87 -2.83 11.58
C ASN A 184 12.19 -2.64 12.94
N LEU A 185 11.32 -1.64 13.09
CA LEU A 185 10.60 -1.42 14.35
C LEU A 185 9.69 -2.60 14.72
N LEU A 186 8.94 -3.14 13.75
CA LEU A 186 8.12 -4.34 13.96
C LEU A 186 8.99 -5.55 14.35
N SER A 187 10.17 -5.70 13.74
CA SER A 187 11.10 -6.78 14.05
C SER A 187 11.67 -6.70 15.47
N TYR A 188 11.78 -5.48 16.02
CA TYR A 188 12.16 -5.23 17.41
C TYR A 188 10.99 -5.34 18.39
N GLY A 189 9.81 -5.73 17.92
CA GLY A 189 8.63 -5.96 18.76
C GLY A 189 7.82 -4.69 19.05
N MET A 190 8.05 -3.59 18.32
CA MET A 190 7.18 -2.42 18.42
C MET A 190 5.78 -2.76 17.89
N ASP A 191 4.76 -2.43 18.65
CA ASP A 191 3.38 -2.53 18.20
C ASP A 191 3.11 -1.50 17.08
N VAL A 192 2.40 -1.91 16.01
CA VAL A 192 2.15 -1.03 14.85
C VAL A 192 1.46 0.28 15.23
N SER A 193 0.61 0.28 16.26
CA SER A 193 -0.07 1.50 16.75
C SER A 193 0.87 2.52 17.39
N LYS A 194 2.11 2.12 17.70
CA LYS A 194 3.17 2.97 18.25
C LYS A 194 4.11 3.51 17.18
N ILE A 195 3.98 3.08 15.92
CA ILE A 195 4.77 3.57 14.80
C ILE A 195 4.14 4.86 14.28
N THR A 196 4.43 5.98 14.96
CA THR A 196 3.77 7.27 14.71
C THR A 196 4.71 8.37 14.23
N SER A 197 6.01 8.10 14.08
CA SER A 197 7.04 9.13 13.81
C SER A 197 7.78 8.99 12.47
N ILE A 198 7.49 7.97 11.67
CA ILE A 198 8.22 7.71 10.42
C ILE A 198 7.75 8.69 9.33
N ARG A 199 8.68 9.39 8.68
CA ARG A 199 8.37 10.28 7.55
C ARG A 199 7.76 9.49 6.38
N GLY A 200 6.83 10.08 5.64
CA GLY A 200 6.15 9.39 4.55
C GLY A 200 5.11 8.38 5.03
N THR A 201 4.65 8.48 6.28
CA THR A 201 3.58 7.62 6.83
C THR A 201 2.37 8.41 7.30
N SER A 202 1.23 7.74 7.37
CA SER A 202 -0.01 8.26 7.94
C SER A 202 -0.68 7.19 8.81
N TYR A 203 -1.31 7.63 9.89
CA TYR A 203 -1.93 6.77 10.91
C TYR A 203 -3.16 7.45 11.51
N VAL A 204 -3.95 6.67 12.25
CA VAL A 204 -5.15 7.16 12.96
C VAL A 204 -4.85 7.21 14.46
N THR A 205 -5.17 8.31 15.12
CA THR A 205 -5.04 8.46 16.58
C THR A 205 -6.27 9.14 17.18
N LYS A 206 -6.48 8.95 18.48
CA LYS A 206 -7.44 9.74 19.27
C LYS A 206 -6.80 10.89 20.04
N ASP A 207 -5.48 10.90 20.11
CA ASP A 207 -4.70 11.85 20.88
C ASP A 207 -3.59 12.45 20.01
N ILE A 208 -3.56 13.79 19.97
CA ILE A 208 -2.57 14.59 19.26
C ILE A 208 -1.79 15.51 20.21
N SER A 209 -1.98 15.37 21.53
CA SER A 209 -1.42 16.26 22.56
C SER A 209 0.11 16.27 22.58
N SER A 210 0.74 15.17 22.13
CA SER A 210 2.19 15.05 22.00
C SER A 210 2.76 15.60 20.69
N LEU A 211 1.91 15.90 19.69
CA LEU A 211 2.35 16.38 18.39
C LEU A 211 2.62 17.89 18.45
N LYS A 212 3.72 18.29 17.82
CA LYS A 212 4.16 19.69 17.67
C LYS A 212 4.37 19.99 16.19
N ASP A 213 4.39 21.27 15.84
CA ASP A 213 4.74 21.77 14.50
C ASP A 213 3.93 21.10 13.36
N TYR A 214 2.61 21.10 13.50
CA TYR A 214 1.68 20.57 12.50
C TYR A 214 0.83 21.68 11.85
N ALA A 215 0.27 21.39 10.69
CA ALA A 215 -0.84 22.14 10.11
C ALA A 215 -2.14 21.35 10.24
N MET A 216 -3.20 22.01 10.70
CA MET A 216 -4.52 21.43 10.81
C MET A 216 -5.27 21.61 9.49
N LEU A 217 -5.81 20.53 8.95
CA LEU A 217 -6.74 20.58 7.83
C LEU A 217 -8.16 20.85 8.37
N PRO A 218 -9.05 21.47 7.57
CA PRO A 218 -10.47 21.49 7.86
C PRO A 218 -10.99 20.08 8.15
N SER A 219 -11.92 19.97 9.10
CA SER A 219 -12.51 18.70 9.51
C SER A 219 -13.32 18.07 8.38
N PHE A 220 -13.55 16.76 8.49
CA PHE A 220 -14.41 16.03 7.56
C PHE A 220 -15.82 16.65 7.44
N ASP A 221 -16.39 17.11 8.55
CA ASP A 221 -17.75 17.68 8.57
C ASP A 221 -17.78 19.06 7.87
N GLU A 222 -16.73 19.87 8.03
CA GLU A 222 -16.58 21.15 7.33
C GLU A 222 -16.45 20.96 5.82
N ILE A 223 -15.52 20.10 5.36
CA ILE A 223 -15.30 19.91 3.92
C ILE A 223 -16.49 19.27 3.19
N THR A 224 -17.33 18.50 3.88
CA THR A 224 -18.52 17.87 3.28
C THR A 224 -19.65 18.87 3.02
N THR A 225 -19.64 20.00 3.72
CA THR A 225 -20.69 21.02 3.63
C THR A 225 -20.23 22.30 2.96
N ASP A 226 -18.91 22.56 2.91
CA ASP A 226 -18.32 23.74 2.27
C ASP A 226 -17.21 23.41 1.26
N LYS A 227 -17.42 23.86 0.01
CA LYS A 227 -16.46 23.71 -1.09
C LYS A 227 -15.20 24.56 -0.87
N ALA A 228 -15.31 25.70 -0.20
CA ALA A 228 -14.16 26.54 0.11
C ALA A 228 -13.26 25.84 1.14
N ALA A 229 -13.84 25.26 2.20
CA ALA A 229 -13.12 24.42 3.15
C ALA A 229 -12.45 23.21 2.47
N TYR A 230 -13.12 22.55 1.51
CA TYR A 230 -12.48 21.48 0.73
C TYR A 230 -11.27 21.98 -0.09
N ALA A 231 -11.40 23.13 -0.75
CA ALA A 231 -10.32 23.73 -1.53
C ALA A 231 -9.14 24.16 -0.63
N GLU A 232 -9.42 24.68 0.56
CA GLU A 232 -8.42 25.03 1.57
C GLU A 232 -7.69 23.78 2.08
N SER A 233 -8.42 22.71 2.41
CA SER A 233 -7.84 21.43 2.80
C SER A 233 -6.87 20.90 1.73
N TYR A 234 -7.29 20.89 0.47
CA TYR A 234 -6.45 20.48 -0.65
C TYR A 234 -5.21 21.38 -0.81
N LYS A 235 -5.37 22.70 -0.67
CA LYS A 235 -4.27 23.66 -0.75
C LYS A 235 -3.22 23.38 0.33
N ILE A 236 -3.63 23.29 1.60
CA ILE A 236 -2.71 23.02 2.71
C ILE A 236 -1.99 21.68 2.48
N ALA A 237 -2.74 20.62 2.14
CA ALA A 237 -2.16 19.31 1.88
C ALA A 237 -1.18 19.30 0.69
N SER A 238 -1.39 20.15 -0.32
CA SER A 238 -0.48 20.32 -1.45
C SER A 238 0.76 21.14 -1.10
N GLU A 239 0.60 22.19 -0.29
CA GLU A 239 1.71 23.08 0.11
C GLU A 239 2.70 22.36 1.04
N GLU A 240 2.24 21.36 1.80
CA GLU A 240 3.05 20.59 2.74
C GLU A 240 3.66 19.30 2.12
N GLN A 241 3.53 19.09 0.80
CA GLN A 241 4.14 17.97 0.06
C GLN A 241 5.62 18.20 -0.31
N ASP A 242 6.37 18.88 0.54
CA ASP A 242 7.80 19.13 0.37
C ASP A 242 8.61 18.38 1.43
N ALA A 243 9.61 17.60 1.02
CA ALA A 243 10.40 16.80 1.96
C ALA A 243 11.30 17.62 2.88
N ILE A 244 11.61 18.87 2.55
CA ILE A 244 12.47 19.75 3.33
C ILE A 244 11.65 20.56 4.33
N ARG A 245 10.59 21.24 3.85
CA ARG A 245 9.80 22.18 4.68
C ARG A 245 8.44 21.64 5.13
N GLY A 246 7.99 20.53 4.57
CA GLY A 246 6.66 19.97 4.83
C GLY A 246 6.48 19.59 6.30
N LYS A 247 5.33 19.97 6.86
CA LYS A 247 4.94 19.70 8.24
C LYS A 247 4.12 18.42 8.37
N THR A 248 3.93 18.01 9.62
CA THR A 248 2.88 17.05 9.96
C THR A 248 1.52 17.66 9.62
N LEU A 249 0.65 16.88 9.00
CA LEU A 249 -0.73 17.28 8.73
C LEU A 249 -1.68 16.49 9.63
N ILE A 250 -2.72 17.16 10.12
CA ILE A 250 -3.76 16.54 10.94
C ILE A 250 -5.12 16.86 10.34
N GLU A 251 -5.90 15.84 10.01
CA GLU A 251 -7.28 15.97 9.57
C GLU A 251 -8.23 15.50 10.68
N PRO A 252 -9.06 16.40 11.24
CA PRO A 252 -10.06 16.04 12.24
C PRO A 252 -11.23 15.26 11.65
N TYR A 253 -11.64 14.23 12.39
CA TYR A 253 -12.90 13.50 12.23
C TYR A 253 -13.59 13.45 13.60
N ASP A 254 -14.89 13.17 13.61
CA ASP A 254 -15.76 13.07 14.79
C ASP A 254 -15.04 12.76 16.14
N ASN A 255 -14.41 11.60 16.28
CA ASN A 255 -13.77 11.17 17.54
C ASN A 255 -12.31 10.71 17.37
N ARG A 256 -11.63 11.18 16.33
CA ARG A 256 -10.26 10.74 15.97
C ARG A 256 -9.64 11.67 14.94
N TYR A 257 -8.34 11.51 14.74
CA TYR A 257 -7.55 12.27 13.78
C TYR A 257 -6.87 11.32 12.81
N VAL A 258 -6.80 11.73 11.55
CA VAL A 258 -5.85 11.15 10.60
C VAL A 258 -4.63 12.05 10.59
N VAL A 259 -3.48 11.49 10.94
CA VAL A 259 -2.21 12.20 11.00
C VAL A 259 -1.35 11.73 9.84
N GLN A 260 -0.72 12.65 9.13
CA GLN A 260 0.30 12.36 8.13
C GLN A 260 1.61 12.99 8.60
N ASN A 261 2.64 12.17 8.82
CA ASN A 261 3.99 12.64 9.08
C ASN A 261 4.55 13.38 7.85
N PRO A 262 5.57 14.24 7.99
CA PRO A 262 6.18 14.92 6.87
C PRO A 262 6.63 13.99 5.73
N PRO A 263 6.67 14.44 4.46
CA PRO A 263 7.14 13.61 3.36
C PRO A 263 8.56 13.08 3.60
N GLN A 264 8.81 11.84 3.20
CA GLN A 264 10.14 11.26 3.29
C GLN A 264 11.11 11.95 2.33
N PHE A 265 12.39 12.03 2.70
CA PHE A 265 13.43 12.50 1.81
C PHE A 265 13.55 11.57 0.59
N PRO A 266 13.80 12.12 -0.61
CA PRO A 266 14.04 11.29 -1.78
C PRO A 266 15.24 10.36 -1.55
N LEU A 267 15.32 9.29 -2.35
CA LEU A 267 16.51 8.46 -2.41
C LEU A 267 17.69 9.29 -2.97
N THR A 268 18.89 9.08 -2.44
CA THR A 268 20.10 9.52 -3.12
C THR A 268 20.29 8.69 -4.40
N THR A 269 21.17 9.16 -5.29
CA THR A 269 21.53 8.41 -6.49
C THR A 269 22.08 7.03 -6.13
N GLU A 270 22.92 6.90 -5.10
CA GLU A 270 23.45 5.59 -4.69
C GLU A 270 22.35 4.66 -4.14
N GLU A 271 21.42 5.21 -3.35
CA GLU A 271 20.29 4.44 -2.82
C GLU A 271 19.38 3.94 -3.94
N MET A 272 19.07 4.81 -4.91
CA MET A 272 18.27 4.45 -6.08
C MET A 272 18.99 3.38 -6.92
N ASP A 273 20.27 3.56 -7.22
CA ASP A 273 21.08 2.58 -7.94
C ASP A 273 21.07 1.21 -7.25
N ARG A 274 21.18 1.20 -5.92
CA ARG A 274 21.13 -0.04 -5.13
C ARG A 274 19.78 -0.75 -5.29
N VAL A 275 18.68 -0.02 -5.14
CA VAL A 275 17.31 -0.56 -5.27
C VAL A 275 17.10 -1.17 -6.66
N TYR A 276 17.50 -0.47 -7.73
CA TYR A 276 17.28 -0.94 -9.11
C TYR A 276 18.22 -2.08 -9.53
N LYS A 277 19.34 -2.28 -8.80
CA LYS A 277 20.28 -3.39 -8.99
C LYS A 277 19.91 -4.66 -8.22
N LEU A 278 18.87 -4.64 -7.38
CA LEU A 278 18.39 -5.83 -6.70
C LEU A 278 18.07 -6.98 -7.70
N PRO A 279 18.15 -8.25 -7.29
CA PRO A 279 18.09 -9.39 -8.20
C PRO A 279 16.65 -9.75 -8.61
N PHE A 280 16.00 -8.82 -9.32
CA PHE A 280 14.75 -9.04 -10.03
C PHE A 280 14.92 -10.09 -11.13
N THR A 281 13.93 -10.97 -11.30
CA THR A 281 13.86 -11.90 -12.45
C THR A 281 13.61 -11.15 -13.77
N ARG A 282 13.10 -9.91 -13.67
CA ARG A 282 12.74 -9.01 -14.77
C ARG A 282 11.70 -9.60 -15.72
N THR A 283 10.82 -10.44 -15.18
CA THR A 283 9.71 -11.02 -15.95
C THR A 283 8.51 -11.30 -15.05
N TYR A 284 7.39 -11.70 -15.65
CA TYR A 284 6.18 -12.11 -14.96
C TYR A 284 6.30 -13.54 -14.44
N HIS A 285 5.53 -13.86 -13.40
CA HIS A 285 5.55 -15.20 -12.83
C HIS A 285 5.06 -16.27 -13.84
N PRO A 286 5.76 -17.42 -14.02
CA PRO A 286 5.42 -18.44 -15.03
C PRO A 286 4.02 -19.05 -14.92
N SER A 287 3.36 -18.92 -13.77
CA SER A 287 1.96 -19.37 -13.60
C SER A 287 0.98 -18.68 -14.57
N TYR A 288 1.36 -17.56 -15.17
CA TYR A 288 0.52 -16.80 -16.08
C TYR A 288 0.63 -17.26 -17.54
N GLU A 289 1.59 -18.12 -17.90
CA GLU A 289 1.79 -18.59 -19.29
C GLU A 289 0.51 -19.21 -19.87
N ALA A 290 -0.12 -20.12 -19.12
CA ALA A 290 -1.39 -20.76 -19.53
C ALA A 290 -2.57 -19.77 -19.62
N MET A 291 -2.44 -18.56 -19.07
CA MET A 291 -3.46 -17.51 -19.09
C MET A 291 -3.25 -16.50 -20.23
N GLY A 292 -2.18 -16.66 -21.03
CA GLY A 292 -1.79 -15.74 -22.10
C GLY A 292 -0.58 -14.87 -21.75
N GLY A 293 0.15 -15.19 -20.68
CA GLY A 293 1.34 -14.47 -20.24
C GLY A 293 1.04 -13.06 -19.71
N PHE A 294 2.04 -12.19 -19.73
CA PHE A 294 1.90 -10.76 -19.48
C PHE A 294 2.35 -9.99 -20.72
N GLN A 295 1.49 -9.07 -21.20
CA GLN A 295 1.79 -8.20 -22.34
C GLN A 295 1.67 -6.75 -21.86
N PRO A 296 2.81 -6.05 -21.64
CA PRO A 296 2.80 -4.65 -21.21
C PRO A 296 2.19 -3.70 -22.24
#